data_AF-A0A517R8H9-F1
#
_entry.id   AF-A0A517R8H9-F1
#
_cell.length_a   1.000
_cell.length_b   1.000
_cell.length_c   1.000
_cell.angle_alpha   90.00
_cell.angle_beta   90.00
_cell.angle_gamma   90.00
#
_symmetry.space_group_name_H-M   'P 1'
#
loop_
_entity.id
_entity.type
_entity.pdbx_description
1 polymer ?
#
loop_
_entity_poly.entity_id
_entity_poly.type
_entity_poly.pdbx_seq_one_letter_code
_entity_poly.pdbx_strand_id
1 'polypeptide(L)'
;MKPNAKMRGFTLIELLVVIAIIAILIALLLPAVQQAREAARRSTCKNNLKQVGLALHNYHDTHRVFPYATANPGTCNPGTGTVITNHTGWLYLLPFLDQAPLYNQYNFSAASGDRRDGSVTNPLAGGGAVASGNAVLGTNIITVLICPSDDGGAQYGPASTAYGTGAANSARTSYGFSVTNAHDTGGCNYWTQEGKTTRAMFGLNSKCQIRDVKDGTSNSVAVAETTLDVDDGECQSWAAASHVGLGTNLKSSRGINEFRCCTWRSPPMAQYQPGRLGEWGDPGSTHTGGMHVLMGDGAVRFISENIDTTTRNNLANIADGNTIGEF
;
A
#
# COMPACT_ATOMS: atom_id res chain seq x y z
N MET A 1 24.08 65.34 -37.84
CA MET A 1 22.66 64.97 -37.72
C MET A 1 22.60 63.44 -37.71
N LYS A 2 22.33 62.82 -36.55
CA LYS A 2 22.25 61.35 -36.43
C LYS A 2 20.88 60.90 -36.97
N PRO A 3 20.79 59.85 -37.81
CA PRO A 3 19.50 59.38 -38.29
C PRO A 3 18.68 58.84 -37.10
N ASN A 4 17.49 59.40 -36.89
CA ASN A 4 16.53 58.91 -35.91
C ASN A 4 16.13 57.49 -36.30
N ALA A 5 16.44 56.51 -35.44
CA ALA A 5 15.95 55.16 -35.58
C ALA A 5 14.41 55.21 -35.51
N LYS A 6 13.73 54.92 -36.62
CA LYS A 6 12.27 54.75 -36.65
C LYS A 6 11.92 53.58 -35.73
N MET A 7 11.35 53.86 -34.56
CA MET A 7 10.71 52.83 -33.76
C MET A 7 9.49 52.33 -34.53
N ARG A 8 9.54 51.06 -34.96
CA ARG A 8 8.39 50.38 -35.57
C ARG A 8 7.38 50.12 -34.46
N GLY A 9 6.19 50.72 -34.56
CA GLY A 9 5.06 50.43 -33.68
C GLY A 9 4.48 49.05 -34.00
N PHE A 10 4.24 48.24 -32.97
CA PHE A 10 3.58 46.95 -33.09
C PHE A 10 2.10 47.17 -33.39
N THR A 11 1.53 46.48 -34.38
CA THR A 11 0.09 46.55 -34.64
C THR A 11 -0.66 45.65 -33.67
N LEU A 12 -1.89 46.05 -33.32
CA LEU A 12 -2.77 45.27 -32.43
C LEU A 12 -3.03 43.85 -32.99
N ILE A 13 -3.04 43.71 -34.32
CA ILE A 13 -3.22 42.43 -35.02
C ILE A 13 -1.99 41.53 -34.82
N GLU A 14 -0.76 42.04 -34.96
CA GLU A 14 0.45 41.24 -34.75
C GLU A 14 0.52 40.70 -33.32
N LEU A 15 0.14 41.52 -32.32
CA LEU A 15 0.09 41.07 -30.93
C LEU A 15 -0.96 39.97 -30.73
N LEU A 16 -2.16 40.14 -31.32
CA LEU A 16 -3.25 39.16 -31.26
C LEU A 16 -2.89 37.81 -31.91
N VAL A 17 -2.18 37.82 -33.04
CA VAL A 17 -1.74 36.59 -33.70
C VAL A 17 -0.72 35.84 -32.83
N VAL A 18 0.24 36.55 -32.22
CA VAL A 18 1.26 35.92 -31.37
C VAL A 18 0.63 35.28 -30.13
N ILE A 19 -0.28 35.97 -29.45
CA ILE A 19 -0.97 35.38 -28.30
C ILE A 19 -1.85 34.20 -28.71
N ALA A 20 -2.49 34.24 -29.89
CA ALA A 20 -3.30 33.14 -30.41
C ALA A 20 -2.44 31.90 -30.68
N ILE A 21 -1.26 32.07 -31.28
CA ILE A 21 -0.33 30.96 -31.52
C ILE A 21 0.18 30.38 -30.20
N ILE A 22 0.59 31.22 -29.24
CA ILE A 22 1.05 30.75 -27.92
C ILE A 22 -0.07 30.00 -27.19
N ALA A 23 -1.30 30.52 -27.21
CA ALA A 23 -2.45 29.86 -26.60
C ALA A 23 -2.71 28.47 -27.22
N ILE A 24 -2.64 28.35 -28.54
CA ILE A 24 -2.77 27.06 -29.24
C ILE A 24 -1.63 26.12 -28.86
N LEU A 25 -0.39 26.58 -28.86
CA LEU A 25 0.76 25.76 -28.48
C LEU A 25 0.67 25.26 -27.04
N ILE A 26 0.30 26.12 -26.09
CA ILE A 26 0.10 25.73 -24.68
C ILE A 26 -1.06 24.74 -24.55
N ALA A 27 -2.18 24.98 -25.26
CA ALA A 27 -3.32 24.08 -25.24
C ALA A 27 -2.98 22.67 -25.75
N LEU A 28 -2.07 22.57 -26.73
CA LEU A 28 -1.60 21.28 -27.26
C LEU A 28 -0.50 20.64 -26.38
N LEU A 29 0.35 21.44 -25.75
CA LEU A 29 1.47 20.94 -24.92
C LEU A 29 1.03 20.55 -23.51
N LEU A 30 0.06 21.23 -22.91
CA LEU A 30 -0.34 20.97 -21.52
C LEU A 30 -0.85 19.52 -21.33
N PRO A 31 -1.76 18.96 -22.16
CA PRO A 31 -2.18 17.58 -22.03
C PRO A 31 -1.01 16.59 -22.17
N ALA A 32 -0.10 16.85 -23.13
CA ALA A 32 1.06 16.01 -23.37
C ALA A 32 2.05 16.00 -22.20
N VAL A 33 2.30 17.17 -21.59
CA VAL A 33 3.17 17.28 -20.40
C VAL A 33 2.57 16.54 -19.21
N GLN A 34 1.24 16.60 -19.01
CA GLN A 34 0.60 15.86 -17.91
C GLN A 34 0.65 14.34 -18.14
N GLN A 35 0.39 13.88 -19.36
CA GLN A 35 0.52 12.46 -19.70
C GLN A 35 1.95 11.95 -19.50
N ALA A 36 2.96 12.72 -19.90
CA ALA A 36 4.36 12.38 -19.68
C ALA A 36 4.72 12.32 -18.19
N ARG A 37 4.22 13.27 -17.38
CA ARG A 37 4.42 13.27 -15.93
C ARG A 37 3.80 12.05 -15.27
N GLU A 38 2.58 11.69 -15.63
CA GLU A 38 1.93 10.50 -15.05
C GLU A 38 2.61 9.22 -15.48
N ALA A 39 3.03 9.10 -16.75
CA ALA A 39 3.81 7.96 -17.21
C ALA A 39 5.13 7.81 -16.42
N ALA A 40 5.79 8.92 -16.09
CA ALA A 40 6.98 8.92 -15.25
C ALA A 40 6.67 8.47 -13.81
N ARG A 41 5.62 9.00 -13.18
CA ARG A 41 5.21 8.61 -11.81
C ARG A 41 4.82 7.13 -11.73
N ARG A 42 4.06 6.62 -12.71
CA ARG A 42 3.74 5.20 -12.84
C ARG A 42 4.99 4.33 -13.00
N SER A 43 5.96 4.80 -13.78
CA SER A 43 7.25 4.10 -13.90
C SER A 43 8.01 4.07 -12.57
N THR A 44 7.92 5.14 -11.77
CA THR A 44 8.47 5.17 -10.41
C THR A 44 7.75 4.18 -9.49
N CYS A 45 6.42 4.11 -9.48
CA CYS A 45 5.69 3.15 -8.63
C CYS A 45 6.02 1.70 -9.02
N LYS A 46 6.16 1.42 -10.33
CA LYS A 46 6.68 0.13 -10.82
C LYS A 46 8.09 -0.18 -10.32
N ASN A 47 8.99 0.80 -10.34
CA ASN A 47 10.37 0.64 -9.86
C ASN A 47 10.43 0.45 -8.33
N ASN A 48 9.57 1.13 -7.57
CA ASN A 48 9.42 0.93 -6.14
C ASN A 48 9.05 -0.53 -5.81
N LEU A 49 8.05 -1.08 -6.49
CA LEU A 49 7.68 -2.50 -6.34
C LEU A 49 8.81 -3.44 -6.76
N LYS A 50 9.63 -3.07 -7.76
CA LYS A 50 10.84 -3.85 -8.12
C LYS A 50 11.87 -3.87 -6.99
N GLN A 51 12.09 -2.74 -6.31
CA GLN A 51 12.97 -2.69 -5.15
C GLN A 51 12.40 -3.53 -3.99
N VAL A 52 11.09 -3.47 -3.75
CA VAL A 52 10.42 -4.33 -2.76
C VAL A 52 10.57 -5.81 -3.11
N GLY A 53 10.43 -6.19 -4.38
CA GLY A 53 10.66 -7.57 -4.84
C GLY A 53 12.08 -8.05 -4.58
N LEU A 54 13.07 -7.24 -4.90
CA LEU A 54 14.47 -7.54 -4.58
C LEU A 54 14.68 -7.69 -3.07
N ALA A 55 14.11 -6.80 -2.26
CA ALA A 55 14.17 -6.88 -0.81
C ALA A 55 13.55 -8.16 -0.25
N LEU A 56 12.39 -8.58 -0.79
CA LEU A 56 11.72 -9.83 -0.43
C LEU A 56 12.58 -11.06 -0.73
N HIS A 57 13.20 -11.12 -1.91
CA HIS A 57 14.08 -12.22 -2.28
C HIS A 57 15.37 -12.25 -1.45
N ASN A 58 16.00 -11.10 -1.20
CA ASN A 58 17.18 -11.02 -0.33
C ASN A 58 16.85 -11.44 1.12
N TYR A 59 15.68 -11.06 1.63
CA TYR A 59 15.20 -11.52 2.93
C TYR A 59 14.96 -13.03 2.92
N HIS A 60 14.33 -13.57 1.88
CA HIS A 60 14.10 -15.02 1.74
C HIS A 60 15.42 -15.81 1.63
N ASP A 61 16.40 -15.32 0.88
CA ASP A 61 17.71 -15.98 0.75
C ASP A 61 18.45 -16.07 2.09
N THR A 62 18.33 -15.02 2.91
CA THR A 62 18.97 -14.94 4.23
C THR A 62 18.22 -15.72 5.32
N HIS A 63 16.89 -15.66 5.34
CA HIS A 63 16.06 -16.22 6.42
C HIS A 63 15.31 -17.52 6.04
N ARG A 64 15.36 -17.93 4.76
CA ARG A 64 14.66 -19.09 4.19
C ARG A 64 13.14 -19.05 4.34
N VAL A 65 12.58 -17.87 4.54
CA VAL A 65 11.15 -17.60 4.70
C VAL A 65 10.86 -16.18 4.25
N PHE A 66 9.68 -15.92 3.70
CA PHE A 66 9.22 -14.55 3.47
C PHE A 66 8.82 -13.90 4.81
N PRO A 67 8.89 -12.56 4.93
CA PRO A 67 8.39 -11.89 6.12
C PRO A 67 6.89 -12.15 6.28
N TYR A 68 6.37 -11.94 7.48
CA TYR A 68 4.92 -11.95 7.70
C TYR A 68 4.27 -10.64 7.22
N ALA A 69 2.96 -10.61 6.96
CA ALA A 69 2.27 -9.32 6.80
C ALA A 69 2.22 -8.56 8.13
N THR A 70 1.83 -9.26 9.20
CA THR A 70 1.77 -8.73 10.56
C THR A 70 2.10 -9.82 11.56
N ALA A 71 2.85 -9.50 12.61
CA ALA A 71 3.09 -10.39 13.74
C ALA A 71 2.35 -9.95 15.00
N ASN A 72 1.78 -10.95 15.69
CA ASN A 72 1.08 -10.83 16.98
C ASN A 72 0.25 -9.54 17.08
N PRO A 73 -0.76 -9.37 16.22
CA PRO A 73 -1.55 -8.16 16.18
C PRO A 73 -2.37 -8.00 17.47
N GLY A 74 -2.52 -6.77 17.93
CA GLY A 74 -3.44 -6.41 19.00
C GLY A 74 -4.87 -6.18 18.52
N THR A 75 -5.13 -6.29 17.21
CA THR A 75 -6.46 -6.06 16.61
C THR A 75 -7.47 -7.19 16.83
N CYS A 76 -7.02 -8.35 17.28
CA CYS A 76 -7.85 -9.52 17.50
C CYS A 76 -7.27 -10.28 18.68
N ASN A 77 -8.07 -11.09 19.37
CA ASN A 77 -7.60 -11.82 20.55
C ASN A 77 -6.56 -12.89 20.16
N PRO A 78 -5.28 -12.73 20.55
CA PRO A 78 -4.22 -13.62 20.12
C PRO A 78 -4.13 -14.91 20.97
N GLY A 79 -5.07 -15.13 21.89
CA GLY A 79 -5.07 -16.22 22.85
C GLY A 79 -4.35 -15.87 24.15
N THR A 80 -4.62 -16.65 25.19
CA THR A 80 -4.07 -16.45 26.54
C THR A 80 -2.54 -16.58 26.55
N GLY A 81 -1.85 -15.61 27.15
CA GLY A 81 -0.39 -15.65 27.35
C GLY A 81 0.45 -15.12 26.17
N THR A 82 -0.18 -14.75 25.04
CA THR A 82 0.53 -14.11 23.92
C THR A 82 0.85 -12.64 24.24
N VAL A 83 2.02 -12.17 23.83
CA VAL A 83 2.41 -10.76 23.93
C VAL A 83 2.22 -10.09 22.57
N ILE A 84 1.59 -8.92 22.55
CA ILE A 84 1.29 -8.18 21.32
C ILE A 84 2.54 -7.40 20.88
N THR A 85 2.89 -7.51 19.60
CA THR A 85 3.99 -6.73 19.01
C THR A 85 3.52 -5.74 17.94
N ASN A 86 2.43 -6.03 17.21
CA ASN A 86 1.98 -5.18 16.09
C ASN A 86 3.06 -4.94 15.02
N HIS A 87 4.06 -5.82 14.90
CA HIS A 87 5.10 -5.68 13.88
C HIS A 87 4.52 -5.93 12.49
N THR A 88 4.97 -5.18 11.50
CA THR A 88 4.71 -5.47 10.09
C THR A 88 5.90 -6.19 9.46
N GLY A 89 5.69 -6.83 8.32
CA GLY A 89 6.80 -7.38 7.52
C GLY A 89 7.77 -6.32 7.00
N TRP A 90 7.31 -5.08 6.81
CA TRP A 90 8.11 -4.00 6.27
C TRP A 90 9.33 -3.68 7.14
N LEU A 91 9.19 -3.80 8.47
CA LEU A 91 10.29 -3.62 9.42
C LEU A 91 11.50 -4.50 9.08
N TYR A 92 11.25 -5.74 8.68
CA TYR A 92 12.31 -6.70 8.38
C TYR A 92 12.88 -6.55 6.98
N LEU A 93 12.20 -5.80 6.11
CA LEU A 93 12.69 -5.44 4.79
C LEU A 93 13.56 -4.18 4.80
N LEU A 94 13.54 -3.37 5.86
CA LEU A 94 14.31 -2.12 5.95
C LEU A 94 15.79 -2.26 5.58
N PRO A 95 16.55 -3.26 6.07
CA PRO A 95 17.97 -3.39 5.70
C PRO A 95 18.19 -3.64 4.21
N PHE A 96 17.19 -4.22 3.54
CA PHE A 96 17.20 -4.55 2.12
C PHE A 96 16.56 -3.45 1.24
N LEU A 97 16.08 -2.37 1.87
CA LEU A 97 15.53 -1.16 1.25
C LEU A 97 16.41 0.08 1.54
N ASP A 98 17.70 -0.13 1.82
CA ASP A 98 18.66 0.92 2.20
C ASP A 98 18.26 1.72 3.46
N GLN A 99 17.48 1.12 4.36
CA GLN A 99 17.05 1.69 5.64
C GLN A 99 17.71 1.01 6.86
N ALA A 100 18.91 0.46 6.71
CA ALA A 100 19.66 -0.18 7.80
C ALA A 100 19.88 0.72 9.04
N PRO A 101 20.17 2.04 8.93
CA PRO A 101 20.29 2.91 10.10
C PRO A 101 19.01 3.04 10.91
N LEU A 102 17.84 3.03 10.24
CA LEU A 102 16.53 3.07 10.89
C LEU A 102 16.22 1.73 11.56
N TYR A 103 16.53 0.61 10.90
CA TYR A 103 16.38 -0.74 11.45
C TYR A 103 17.14 -0.92 12.76
N ASN A 104 18.40 -0.48 12.82
CA ASN A 104 19.27 -0.65 13.99
C ASN A 104 18.81 0.17 15.21
N GLN A 105 18.01 1.20 15.01
CA GLN A 105 17.43 1.99 16.10
C GLN A 105 16.17 1.35 16.68
N TYR A 106 15.55 0.42 15.95
CA TYR A 106 14.27 -0.16 16.33
C TYR A 106 14.41 -1.16 17.47
N ASN A 107 13.53 -1.05 18.47
CA ASN A 107 13.49 -2.00 19.57
C ASN A 107 12.51 -3.15 19.23
N PHE A 108 13.03 -4.25 18.70
CA PHE A 108 12.25 -5.46 18.37
C PHE A 108 11.78 -6.27 19.59
N SER A 109 12.18 -5.89 20.81
CA SER A 109 11.61 -6.46 22.05
C SER A 109 10.38 -5.70 22.55
N ALA A 110 10.01 -4.61 21.87
CA ALA A 110 8.85 -3.79 22.20
C ALA A 110 7.84 -3.75 21.04
N ALA A 111 6.60 -3.38 21.32
CA ALA A 111 5.58 -3.25 20.29
C ALA A 111 5.92 -2.11 19.30
N SER A 112 5.47 -2.26 18.07
CA SER A 112 5.60 -1.25 17.01
C SER A 112 4.46 -0.24 17.00
N GLY A 113 3.28 -0.67 17.46
CA GLY A 113 2.11 0.17 17.69
C GLY A 113 1.40 -0.25 18.96
N ASP A 114 0.60 0.65 19.51
CA ASP A 114 -0.14 0.47 20.76
C ASP A 114 -1.60 0.05 20.55
N ARG A 115 -2.01 -0.20 19.30
CA ARG A 115 -3.34 -0.70 18.96
C ARG A 115 -3.62 -2.00 19.71
N ARG A 116 -4.70 -1.97 20.48
CA ARG A 116 -5.34 -3.11 21.11
C ARG A 116 -6.84 -2.97 20.95
N ASP A 117 -7.47 -3.99 20.38
CA ASP A 117 -8.91 -4.06 20.35
C ASP A 117 -9.49 -4.06 21.77
N GLY A 118 -10.68 -3.48 21.95
CA GLY A 118 -11.26 -3.27 23.28
C GLY A 118 -11.49 -4.57 24.06
N SER A 119 -11.60 -5.69 23.35
CA SER A 119 -11.72 -7.03 23.92
C SER A 119 -10.39 -7.69 24.30
N VAL A 120 -9.25 -7.12 23.90
CA VAL A 120 -7.92 -7.71 24.03
C VAL A 120 -7.21 -7.19 25.28
N THR A 121 -6.97 -8.10 26.23
CA THR A 121 -6.31 -7.78 27.52
C THR A 121 -4.81 -8.12 27.54
N ASN A 122 -4.29 -8.70 26.46
CA ASN A 122 -2.89 -9.09 26.35
C ASN A 122 -1.95 -7.86 26.51
N PRO A 123 -0.76 -8.05 27.13
CA PRO A 123 0.20 -6.97 27.27
C PRO A 123 0.87 -6.64 25.94
N LEU A 124 1.20 -5.35 25.76
CA LEU A 124 2.09 -4.90 24.69
C LEU A 124 3.54 -5.23 25.07
N ALA A 125 4.30 -5.77 24.10
CA ALA A 125 5.72 -6.01 24.27
C ALA A 125 6.44 -4.71 24.66
N GLY A 126 7.38 -4.79 25.61
CA GLY A 126 8.18 -3.66 26.06
C GLY A 126 7.37 -2.46 26.60
N GLY A 127 6.11 -2.66 26.99
CA GLY A 127 5.23 -1.59 27.50
C GLY A 127 4.58 -0.73 26.42
N GLY A 128 4.82 -1.01 25.13
CA GLY A 128 4.25 -0.27 24.00
C GLY A 128 5.28 0.48 23.15
N ALA A 129 4.84 0.92 21.99
CA ALA A 129 5.60 1.68 21.00
C ALA A 129 5.95 3.08 21.48
N VAL A 130 5.04 3.75 22.21
CA VAL A 130 5.31 5.08 22.77
C VAL A 130 6.36 4.98 23.88
N ALA A 131 6.22 4.01 24.80
CA ALA A 131 7.14 3.83 25.91
C ALA A 131 8.56 3.43 25.46
N SER A 132 8.66 2.63 24.39
CA SER A 132 9.94 2.17 23.85
C SER A 132 10.62 3.13 22.87
N GLY A 133 9.92 4.17 22.41
CA GLY A 133 10.39 5.10 21.38
C GLY A 133 10.16 4.63 19.94
N ASN A 134 9.68 3.41 19.72
CA ASN A 134 9.36 2.87 18.39
C ASN A 134 8.30 3.72 17.66
N ALA A 135 7.37 4.34 18.37
CA ALA A 135 6.36 5.23 17.80
C ALA A 135 6.99 6.41 17.06
N VAL A 136 8.08 6.99 17.59
CA VAL A 136 8.79 8.10 16.95
C VAL A 136 9.50 7.63 15.68
N LEU A 137 10.14 6.45 15.74
CA LEU A 137 10.80 5.86 14.57
C LEU A 137 9.80 5.56 13.45
N GLY A 138 8.58 5.15 13.80
CA GLY A 138 7.51 4.88 12.84
C GLY A 138 7.00 6.09 12.06
N THR A 139 7.40 7.32 12.43
CA THR A 139 7.04 8.54 11.71
C THR A 139 7.90 8.77 10.45
N ASN A 140 9.04 8.09 10.32
CA ASN A 140 9.94 8.25 9.17
C ASN A 140 9.24 7.83 7.87
N ILE A 141 9.26 8.69 6.86
CA ILE A 141 8.68 8.38 5.54
C ILE A 141 9.71 7.61 4.74
N ILE A 142 9.37 6.38 4.37
CA ILE A 142 10.18 5.52 3.50
C ILE A 142 9.72 5.77 2.07
N THR A 143 10.49 6.53 1.31
CA THR A 143 10.11 7.00 -0.04
C THR A 143 9.83 5.87 -1.02
N VAL A 144 10.53 4.74 -0.91
CA VAL A 144 10.28 3.55 -1.74
C VAL A 144 8.91 2.91 -1.46
N LEU A 145 8.29 3.17 -0.31
CA LEU A 145 6.97 2.68 0.05
C LEU A 145 5.82 3.66 -0.28
N ILE A 146 6.13 4.75 -0.98
CA ILE A 146 5.17 5.79 -1.38
C ILE A 146 5.08 5.84 -2.90
N CYS A 147 3.87 5.76 -3.45
CA CYS A 147 3.65 5.97 -4.87
C CYS A 147 3.49 7.49 -5.14
N PRO A 148 4.36 8.13 -5.95
CA PRO A 148 4.26 9.56 -6.23
C PRO A 148 2.98 10.00 -6.97
N SER A 149 2.20 9.08 -7.52
CA SER A 149 0.88 9.39 -8.10
C SER A 149 -0.20 9.59 -7.05
N ASP A 150 0.03 9.16 -5.81
CA ASP A 150 -0.88 9.32 -4.69
C ASP A 150 -0.59 10.63 -3.96
N ASP A 151 -1.58 11.52 -3.88
CA ASP A 151 -1.48 12.82 -3.20
C ASP A 151 -2.03 12.79 -1.76
N GLY A 152 -2.39 11.60 -1.26
CA GLY A 152 -2.78 11.40 0.12
C GLY A 152 -1.66 11.74 1.12
N GLY A 153 -2.05 12.09 2.34
CA GLY A 153 -1.09 12.40 3.41
C GLY A 153 -0.19 11.20 3.72
N ALA A 154 1.13 11.40 3.79
CA ALA A 154 2.09 10.34 4.06
C ALA A 154 2.07 9.83 5.53
N GLN A 155 1.26 10.43 6.39
CA GLN A 155 1.06 10.06 7.80
C GLN A 155 -0.43 10.20 8.13
N TYR A 156 -0.99 9.29 8.93
CA TYR A 156 -2.30 9.54 9.55
C TYR A 156 -2.15 10.45 10.77
N GLY A 157 -3.24 11.15 11.11
CA GLY A 157 -3.27 12.19 12.14
C GLY A 157 -3.07 11.70 13.59
N PRO A 158 -3.90 12.11 14.56
CA PRO A 158 -3.69 11.75 15.96
C PRO A 158 -3.77 10.24 16.16
N ALA A 159 -3.25 9.75 17.29
CA ALA A 159 -3.28 8.32 17.65
C ALA A 159 -4.73 7.80 17.71
N SER A 160 -5.23 7.30 16.58
CA SER A 160 -6.53 6.65 16.52
C SER A 160 -6.41 5.26 17.14
N THR A 161 -7.20 5.02 18.19
CA THR A 161 -7.31 3.69 18.82
C THR A 161 -8.37 2.82 18.15
N ALA A 162 -9.25 3.41 17.34
CA ALA A 162 -10.31 2.71 16.62
C ALA A 162 -9.77 2.01 15.35
N TYR A 163 -9.14 2.78 14.46
CA TYR A 163 -8.61 2.26 13.18
C TYR A 163 -7.10 2.39 13.02
N GLY A 164 -6.46 3.29 13.76
CA GLY A 164 -5.02 3.54 13.69
C GLY A 164 -4.17 2.51 14.43
N THR A 165 -2.88 2.77 14.48
CA THR A 165 -1.86 1.93 15.16
C THR A 165 -1.75 2.18 16.64
N GLY A 166 -2.55 3.09 17.20
CA GLY A 166 -2.39 3.57 18.58
C GLY A 166 -1.18 4.50 18.76
N ALA A 167 -0.45 4.84 17.69
CA ALA A 167 0.66 5.80 17.69
C ALA A 167 0.36 6.95 16.70
N ALA A 168 0.59 8.20 17.12
CA ALA A 168 0.35 9.37 16.29
C ALA A 168 1.38 9.50 15.16
N ASN A 169 0.99 10.13 14.04
CA ASN A 169 1.88 10.51 12.93
C ASN A 169 2.68 9.35 12.31
N SER A 170 2.22 8.11 12.46
CA SER A 170 2.94 6.98 11.86
C SER A 170 2.83 7.05 10.34
N ALA A 171 3.94 6.77 9.65
CA ALA A 171 4.01 6.90 8.21
C ALA A 171 3.21 5.79 7.51
N ARG A 172 2.41 6.19 6.52
CA ARG A 172 1.57 5.34 5.68
C ARG A 172 2.38 4.71 4.55
N THR A 173 1.79 3.74 3.84
CA THR A 173 2.37 3.13 2.63
C THR A 173 1.34 3.05 1.52
N SER A 174 1.78 3.24 0.27
CA SER A 174 0.97 3.01 -0.94
C SER A 174 1.02 1.55 -1.40
N TYR A 175 1.61 0.66 -0.60
CA TYR A 175 1.78 -0.75 -0.92
C TYR A 175 1.44 -1.60 0.29
N GLY A 176 0.83 -2.75 0.04
CA GLY A 176 0.45 -3.72 1.06
C GLY A 176 0.74 -5.15 0.65
N PHE A 177 1.14 -5.97 1.62
CA PHE A 177 1.28 -7.40 1.43
C PHE A 177 -0.07 -8.02 1.05
N SER A 178 -0.06 -8.98 0.13
CA SER A 178 -1.27 -9.73 -0.26
C SER A 178 -1.74 -10.62 0.89
N VAL A 179 -2.96 -10.40 1.38
CA VAL A 179 -3.58 -11.11 2.51
C VAL A 179 -5.02 -11.55 2.21
N THR A 180 -5.58 -12.50 2.95
CA THR A 180 -6.91 -13.11 2.69
C THR A 180 -8.11 -12.40 3.39
N ASN A 181 -7.87 -11.36 4.19
CA ASN A 181 -8.66 -10.83 5.32
C ASN A 181 -8.09 -11.30 6.64
N ALA A 182 -7.50 -10.36 7.38
CA ALA A 182 -6.78 -10.63 8.61
C ALA A 182 -7.68 -10.68 9.85
N HIS A 183 -8.95 -10.31 9.74
CA HIS A 183 -9.92 -10.29 10.84
C HIS A 183 -11.25 -10.93 10.39
N ASP A 184 -11.73 -11.94 11.12
CA ASP A 184 -13.11 -12.42 11.03
C ASP A 184 -13.88 -11.97 12.27
N THR A 185 -15.19 -11.88 12.15
CA THR A 185 -16.14 -11.51 13.20
C THR A 185 -16.07 -12.53 14.36
N GLY A 186 -15.07 -12.40 15.23
CA GLY A 186 -14.88 -13.26 16.40
C GLY A 186 -13.47 -13.84 16.61
N GLY A 187 -12.46 -13.52 15.79
CA GLY A 187 -11.11 -14.04 16.03
C GLY A 187 -10.01 -13.60 15.05
N CYS A 188 -8.77 -13.94 15.40
CA CYS A 188 -7.62 -13.74 14.53
C CYS A 188 -7.58 -14.78 13.41
N ASN A 189 -7.60 -14.34 12.15
CA ASN A 189 -7.39 -15.24 11.02
C ASN A 189 -5.89 -15.45 10.79
N TYR A 190 -5.31 -16.42 11.51
CA TYR A 190 -3.89 -16.75 11.38
C TYR A 190 -3.62 -17.50 10.09
N TRP A 191 -2.52 -17.15 9.41
CA TRP A 191 -2.14 -17.73 8.13
C TRP A 191 -2.01 -19.27 8.17
N THR A 192 -1.62 -19.83 9.31
CA THR A 192 -1.53 -21.29 9.49
C THR A 192 -2.88 -21.99 9.60
N GLN A 193 -3.93 -21.25 10.00
CA GLN A 193 -5.30 -21.71 10.17
C GLN A 193 -6.14 -21.55 8.90
N GLU A 194 -5.74 -20.63 7.99
CA GLU A 194 -6.38 -20.47 6.69
C GLU A 194 -6.33 -21.76 5.85
N GLY A 195 -7.32 -21.98 4.99
CA GLY A 195 -7.30 -23.07 4.02
C GLY A 195 -6.06 -23.00 3.11
N LYS A 196 -5.48 -24.15 2.75
CA LYS A 196 -4.30 -24.16 1.85
C LYS A 196 -4.63 -23.59 0.47
N THR A 197 -5.84 -23.81 -0.02
CA THR A 197 -6.33 -23.36 -1.33
C THR A 197 -6.91 -21.95 -1.30
N THR A 198 -7.02 -21.32 -0.15
CA THR A 198 -7.64 -19.99 -0.01
C THR A 198 -6.72 -18.96 0.60
N ARG A 199 -5.52 -19.34 1.01
CA ARG A 199 -4.57 -18.43 1.64
C ARG A 199 -3.79 -17.62 0.61
N ALA A 200 -3.53 -16.38 0.95
CA ALA A 200 -2.58 -15.53 0.25
C ALA A 200 -1.13 -15.82 0.67
N MET A 201 -0.19 -15.17 -0.02
CA MET A 201 1.24 -15.34 0.25
C MET A 201 1.63 -14.85 1.65
N PHE A 202 0.94 -13.83 2.15
CA PHE A 202 1.17 -13.27 3.48
C PHE A 202 -0.11 -13.29 4.33
N GLY A 203 0.06 -13.01 5.62
CA GLY A 203 -1.02 -12.96 6.59
C GLY A 203 -0.50 -12.81 8.02
N LEU A 204 -1.40 -12.95 8.99
CA LEU A 204 -1.05 -12.87 10.41
C LEU A 204 -0.14 -14.03 10.81
N ASN A 205 1.02 -13.73 11.38
CA ASN A 205 2.05 -14.69 11.77
C ASN A 205 2.41 -15.68 10.64
N SER A 206 2.33 -15.22 9.39
CA SER A 206 2.66 -16.02 8.22
C SER A 206 4.14 -16.42 8.21
N LYS A 207 4.41 -17.57 7.61
CA LYS A 207 5.75 -18.17 7.48
C LYS A 207 5.91 -18.82 6.11
N CYS A 208 5.42 -18.12 5.10
CA CYS A 208 5.38 -18.60 3.72
C CYS A 208 6.80 -18.78 3.19
N GLN A 209 7.07 -19.91 2.54
CA GLN A 209 8.30 -20.19 1.81
C GLN A 209 7.98 -20.32 0.31
N ILE A 210 8.98 -20.16 -0.55
CA ILE A 210 8.82 -20.37 -2.01
C ILE A 210 8.13 -21.71 -2.33
N ARG A 211 8.44 -22.78 -1.58
CA ARG A 211 7.82 -24.11 -1.76
C ARG A 211 6.32 -24.17 -1.43
N ASP A 212 5.81 -23.21 -0.67
CA ASP A 212 4.39 -23.14 -0.31
C ASP A 212 3.55 -22.51 -1.43
N VAL A 213 4.20 -21.79 -2.36
CA VAL A 213 3.58 -21.16 -3.54
C VAL A 213 3.50 -22.18 -4.69
N LYS A 214 2.52 -23.07 -4.60
CA LYS A 214 2.32 -24.19 -5.53
C LYS A 214 1.74 -23.80 -6.88
N ASP A 215 1.00 -22.70 -6.96
CA ASP A 215 0.45 -22.20 -8.22
C ASP A 215 1.51 -21.49 -9.10
N GLY A 216 2.71 -21.32 -8.53
CA GLY A 216 3.87 -20.70 -9.16
C GLY A 216 4.08 -19.27 -8.68
N THR A 217 5.33 -18.90 -8.40
CA THR A 217 5.69 -17.56 -7.93
C THR A 217 5.38 -16.46 -8.96
N SER A 218 5.32 -16.79 -10.25
CA SER A 218 4.91 -15.88 -11.33
C SER A 218 3.39 -15.67 -11.42
N ASN A 219 2.60 -16.48 -10.71
CA ASN A 219 1.14 -16.52 -10.75
C ASN A 219 0.49 -16.12 -9.43
N SER A 220 1.27 -15.85 -8.39
CA SER A 220 0.76 -15.40 -7.10
C SER A 220 1.26 -14.00 -6.78
N VAL A 221 0.34 -13.13 -6.38
CA VAL A 221 0.66 -11.75 -5.99
C VAL A 221 1.25 -11.74 -4.58
N ALA A 222 2.39 -11.06 -4.44
CA ALA A 222 3.08 -10.86 -3.19
C ALA A 222 2.68 -9.53 -2.52
N VAL A 223 2.71 -8.44 -3.28
CA VAL A 223 2.41 -7.08 -2.81
C VAL A 223 1.56 -6.39 -3.86
N ALA A 224 0.57 -5.62 -3.42
CA ALA A 224 -0.25 -4.79 -4.31
C ALA A 224 -0.22 -3.33 -3.87
N GLU A 225 -0.46 -2.46 -4.85
CA GLU A 225 -0.75 -1.06 -4.57
C GLU A 225 -2.05 -0.91 -3.76
N THR A 226 -2.04 0.13 -2.93
CA THR A 226 -3.20 0.67 -2.23
C THR A 226 -3.07 2.20 -2.23
N THR A 227 -4.07 2.90 -1.71
CA THR A 227 -4.02 4.36 -1.56
C THR A 227 -3.55 4.76 -0.15
N LEU A 228 -2.98 5.95 -0.05
CA LEU A 228 -2.57 6.58 1.20
C LEU A 228 -3.76 7.14 1.99
N ASP A 229 -4.98 7.09 1.45
CA ASP A 229 -6.18 7.49 2.16
C ASP A 229 -7.40 6.60 1.85
N VAL A 230 -8.24 6.35 2.86
CA VAL A 230 -9.46 5.54 2.75
C VAL A 230 -10.64 6.25 3.43
N ASP A 231 -11.86 6.09 2.92
CA ASP A 231 -13.05 6.74 3.50
C ASP A 231 -13.60 6.01 4.74
N ASP A 232 -13.51 4.68 4.79
CA ASP A 232 -13.80 3.86 5.97
C ASP A 232 -12.54 3.15 6.45
N GLY A 233 -12.04 3.59 7.60
CA GLY A 233 -10.85 3.04 8.25
C GLY A 233 -9.62 3.95 8.21
N GLU A 234 -8.45 3.34 8.26
CA GLU A 234 -7.15 4.00 8.14
C GLU A 234 -6.23 3.16 7.25
N CYS A 235 -5.36 3.83 6.50
CA CYS A 235 -4.40 3.15 5.65
C CYS A 235 -3.31 2.45 6.46
N GLN A 236 -2.71 1.45 5.81
CA GLN A 236 -1.59 0.70 6.35
C GLN A 236 -0.35 1.55 6.58
N SER A 237 0.45 1.16 7.57
CA SER A 237 1.73 1.76 7.92
C SER A 237 2.84 0.76 7.70
N TRP A 238 4.03 1.25 7.35
CA TRP A 238 5.20 0.38 7.31
C TRP A 238 5.64 -0.01 8.73
N ALA A 239 5.44 0.83 9.73
CA ALA A 239 6.04 0.61 11.04
C ALA A 239 5.21 -0.32 11.91
N ALA A 240 3.88 -0.20 11.87
CA ALA A 240 3.00 -0.88 12.80
C ALA A 240 1.69 -1.32 12.16
N ALA A 241 1.19 -2.45 12.63
CA ALA A 241 -0.14 -2.95 12.30
C ALA A 241 -1.22 -2.10 12.97
N SER A 242 -2.29 -1.80 12.22
CA SER A 242 -3.47 -1.11 12.72
C SER A 242 -4.66 -2.07 12.84
N HIS A 243 -5.88 -1.57 13.13
CA HIS A 243 -7.06 -2.45 13.14
C HIS A 243 -7.30 -3.12 11.78
N VAL A 244 -7.10 -2.33 10.73
CA VAL A 244 -7.53 -2.64 9.36
C VAL A 244 -6.36 -2.62 8.35
N GLY A 245 -5.25 -1.99 8.72
CA GLY A 245 -4.02 -1.91 7.93
C GLY A 245 -3.12 -3.13 8.14
N LEU A 246 -3.60 -4.31 7.72
CA LEU A 246 -2.93 -5.60 7.90
C LEU A 246 -2.44 -6.20 6.56
N GLY A 247 -2.55 -5.43 5.49
CA GLY A 247 -2.25 -5.82 4.11
C GLY A 247 -3.37 -5.43 3.16
N THR A 248 -3.24 -5.87 1.91
CA THR A 248 -4.21 -5.63 0.83
C THR A 248 -4.88 -6.94 0.45
N ASN A 249 -6.22 -6.97 0.45
CA ASN A 249 -7.02 -8.12 0.06
C ASN A 249 -7.43 -8.01 -1.41
N LEU A 250 -6.67 -8.67 -2.29
CA LEU A 250 -7.02 -8.72 -3.72
C LEU A 250 -8.37 -9.38 -4.00
N LYS A 251 -8.90 -10.17 -3.06
CA LYS A 251 -10.21 -10.84 -3.19
C LYS A 251 -11.37 -9.98 -2.73
N SER A 252 -11.14 -8.71 -2.38
CA SER A 252 -12.20 -7.78 -1.98
C SER A 252 -13.35 -7.81 -2.99
N SER A 253 -14.58 -8.02 -2.53
CA SER A 253 -15.78 -8.06 -3.40
C SER A 253 -16.03 -6.75 -4.13
N ARG A 254 -15.37 -5.67 -3.70
CA ARG A 254 -15.52 -4.30 -4.21
C ARG A 254 -14.77 -4.05 -5.52
N GLY A 255 -13.81 -4.90 -5.87
CA GLY A 255 -13.01 -4.72 -7.09
C GLY A 255 -11.65 -4.08 -6.80
N ILE A 256 -11.08 -3.45 -7.82
CA ILE A 256 -9.88 -2.60 -7.75
C ILE A 256 -10.35 -1.16 -8.00
N ASN A 257 -9.75 -0.17 -7.34
CA ASN A 257 -10.10 1.25 -7.51
C ASN A 257 -11.57 1.58 -7.17
N GLU A 258 -12.16 0.87 -6.21
CA GLU A 258 -13.51 1.22 -5.73
C GLU A 258 -13.44 2.39 -4.74
N PHE A 259 -13.72 3.59 -5.24
CA PHE A 259 -13.65 4.85 -4.49
C PHE A 259 -14.99 5.27 -3.86
N ARG A 260 -16.02 4.40 -3.89
CA ARG A 260 -17.30 4.68 -3.22
C ARG A 260 -17.34 4.14 -1.81
N CYS A 261 -17.81 4.92 -0.85
CA CYS A 261 -18.05 4.47 0.52
C CYS A 261 -19.42 4.91 1.04
N CYS A 262 -20.06 4.20 1.96
CA CYS A 262 -19.89 2.79 2.34
C CYS A 262 -21.27 2.14 2.38
N THR A 263 -21.32 0.81 2.45
CA THR A 263 -22.58 0.04 2.44
C THR A 263 -23.51 0.39 3.60
N TRP A 264 -22.95 0.84 4.73
CA TRP A 264 -23.69 1.24 5.93
C TRP A 264 -24.15 2.70 5.96
N ARG A 265 -23.75 3.52 4.97
CA ARG A 265 -24.25 4.90 4.84
C ARG A 265 -25.64 4.93 4.22
N SER A 266 -26.33 6.07 4.32
CA SER A 266 -27.64 6.29 3.71
C SER A 266 -27.62 7.54 2.80
N PRO A 267 -27.78 7.40 1.47
CA PRO A 267 -27.87 6.15 0.73
C PRO A 267 -26.53 5.35 0.75
N PRO A 268 -26.57 4.01 0.67
CA PRO A 268 -25.36 3.20 0.58
C PRO A 268 -24.51 3.59 -0.62
N MET A 269 -23.18 3.63 -0.44
CA MET A 269 -22.21 3.88 -1.51
C MET A 269 -22.40 5.22 -2.24
N ALA A 270 -22.95 6.24 -1.56
CA ALA A 270 -23.28 7.53 -2.17
C ALA A 270 -22.08 8.48 -2.31
N GLN A 271 -21.04 8.36 -1.48
CA GLN A 271 -19.87 9.22 -1.55
C GLN A 271 -18.83 8.60 -2.49
N TYR A 272 -18.51 9.30 -3.57
CA TYR A 272 -17.46 8.93 -4.52
C TYR A 272 -16.29 9.93 -4.44
N GLN A 273 -15.11 9.46 -4.05
CA GLN A 273 -13.92 10.29 -3.89
C GLN A 273 -12.72 9.64 -4.60
N PRO A 274 -12.53 9.91 -5.92
CA PRO A 274 -11.38 9.40 -6.65
C PRO A 274 -10.06 9.66 -5.94
N GLY A 275 -9.20 8.64 -5.87
CA GLY A 275 -7.93 8.71 -5.17
C GLY A 275 -8.00 8.32 -3.70
N ARG A 276 -9.20 8.14 -3.14
CA ARG A 276 -9.43 7.63 -1.79
C ARG A 276 -10.23 6.35 -1.86
N LEU A 277 -9.62 5.22 -1.51
CA LEU A 277 -10.34 3.94 -1.53
C LEU A 277 -11.53 3.98 -0.57
N GLY A 278 -12.62 3.36 -0.97
CA GLY A 278 -13.85 3.42 -0.17
C GLY A 278 -13.70 2.66 1.15
N GLU A 279 -12.94 1.57 1.16
CA GLU A 279 -12.72 0.74 2.34
C GLU A 279 -11.23 0.41 2.50
N TRP A 280 -10.81 0.26 3.75
CA TRP A 280 -9.52 -0.28 4.12
C TRP A 280 -9.24 -1.65 3.49
N GLY A 281 -7.97 -1.98 3.29
CA GLY A 281 -7.56 -3.28 2.75
C GLY A 281 -7.93 -3.51 1.27
N ASP A 282 -8.72 -2.63 0.65
CA ASP A 282 -9.02 -2.72 -0.77
C ASP A 282 -7.75 -2.52 -1.63
N PRO A 283 -7.67 -3.23 -2.76
CA PRO A 283 -6.64 -2.99 -3.75
C PRO A 283 -6.96 -1.76 -4.60
N GLY A 284 -5.95 -0.94 -4.88
CA GLY A 284 -6.11 0.15 -5.83
C GLY A 284 -4.91 1.08 -5.93
N SER A 285 -4.97 1.98 -6.90
CA SER A 285 -3.99 3.04 -7.09
C SER A 285 -4.68 4.27 -7.70
N THR A 286 -3.95 5.38 -7.77
CA THR A 286 -4.41 6.58 -8.49
C THR A 286 -4.07 6.54 -9.98
N HIS A 287 -3.46 5.46 -10.47
CA HIS A 287 -3.17 5.28 -11.88
C HIS A 287 -4.45 5.03 -12.69
N THR A 288 -4.48 5.55 -13.91
CA THR A 288 -5.61 5.32 -14.83
C THR A 288 -5.72 3.84 -15.20
N GLY A 289 -6.90 3.26 -14.93
CA GLY A 289 -7.33 1.96 -15.47
C GLY A 289 -6.88 0.73 -14.67
N GLY A 290 -6.28 0.88 -13.49
CA GLY A 290 -5.85 -0.27 -12.70
C GLY A 290 -4.77 0.06 -11.67
N MET A 291 -3.94 -0.94 -11.37
CA MET A 291 -2.86 -0.82 -10.40
C MET A 291 -1.68 -1.74 -10.73
N HIS A 292 -0.51 -1.46 -10.16
CA HIS A 292 0.61 -2.37 -10.18
C HIS A 292 0.54 -3.40 -9.04
N VAL A 293 0.96 -4.62 -9.38
CA VAL A 293 1.17 -5.72 -8.43
C VAL A 293 2.55 -6.29 -8.62
N LEU A 294 3.16 -6.68 -7.50
CA LEU A 294 4.39 -7.44 -7.44
C LEU A 294 4.03 -8.93 -7.30
N MET A 295 4.52 -9.74 -8.22
CA MET A 295 4.40 -11.18 -8.20
C MET A 295 5.46 -11.79 -7.26
N GLY A 296 5.22 -13.01 -6.79
CA GLY A 296 6.13 -13.75 -5.91
C GLY A 296 7.51 -14.08 -6.49
N ASP A 297 7.71 -13.92 -7.81
CA ASP A 297 8.98 -14.06 -8.51
C ASP A 297 9.72 -12.72 -8.72
N GLY A 298 9.17 -11.61 -8.22
CA GLY A 298 9.71 -10.27 -8.39
C GLY A 298 9.28 -9.57 -9.68
N ALA A 299 8.45 -10.20 -10.53
CA ALA A 299 7.84 -9.52 -11.68
C ALA A 299 6.85 -8.45 -11.21
N VAL A 300 6.79 -7.31 -11.91
CA VAL A 300 5.76 -6.27 -11.63
C VAL A 300 4.85 -6.20 -12.83
N ARG A 301 3.57 -6.47 -12.61
CA ARG A 301 2.52 -6.44 -13.63
C ARG A 301 1.55 -5.31 -13.34
N PHE A 302 0.94 -4.77 -14.38
CA PHE A 302 -0.21 -3.89 -14.24
C PHE A 302 -1.45 -4.72 -14.45
N ILE A 303 -2.40 -4.66 -13.52
CA ILE A 303 -3.68 -5.34 -13.64
C ILE A 303 -4.78 -4.32 -13.82
N SER A 304 -5.69 -4.59 -14.76
CA SER A 304 -6.83 -3.72 -15.05
C SER A 304 -7.80 -3.69 -13.86
N GLU A 305 -8.41 -2.55 -13.61
CA GLU A 305 -9.52 -2.44 -12.66
C GLU A 305 -10.75 -3.26 -13.10
N ASN A 306 -10.83 -3.60 -14.39
CA ASN A 306 -11.87 -4.44 -14.99
C ASN A 306 -11.48 -5.92 -15.10
N ILE A 307 -10.44 -6.37 -14.38
CA ILE A 307 -10.03 -7.77 -14.35
C ILE A 307 -11.19 -8.67 -13.89
N ASP A 308 -11.32 -9.85 -14.51
CA ASP A 308 -12.29 -10.85 -14.08
C ASP A 308 -12.06 -11.25 -12.62
N THR A 309 -13.14 -11.29 -11.84
CA THR A 309 -13.10 -11.58 -10.40
C THR A 309 -12.47 -12.93 -10.09
N THR A 310 -12.71 -13.95 -10.91
CA THR A 310 -12.13 -15.29 -10.72
C THR A 310 -10.63 -15.25 -10.93
N THR A 311 -10.19 -14.60 -12.01
CA THR A 311 -8.76 -14.43 -12.32
C THR A 311 -8.03 -13.69 -11.21
N ARG A 312 -8.62 -12.58 -10.73
CA ARG A 312 -8.07 -11.80 -9.62
C ARG A 312 -8.02 -12.60 -8.32
N ASN A 313 -9.03 -13.43 -8.04
CA ASN A 313 -9.03 -14.27 -6.84
C ASN A 313 -7.98 -15.37 -6.90
N ASN A 314 -7.78 -15.97 -8.07
CA ASN A 314 -6.73 -16.97 -8.28
C ASN A 314 -5.34 -16.35 -8.14
N LEU A 315 -5.13 -15.12 -8.64
CA LEU A 315 -3.89 -14.36 -8.44
C LEU A 315 -3.57 -14.08 -6.97
N ALA A 316 -4.59 -14.00 -6.12
CA ALA A 316 -4.43 -13.77 -4.69
C ALA A 316 -4.06 -15.05 -3.92
N ASN A 317 -4.38 -16.23 -4.45
CA ASN A 317 -4.09 -17.51 -3.81
C ASN A 317 -2.70 -18.02 -4.21
N ILE A 318 -2.16 -18.94 -3.39
CA ILE A 318 -0.82 -19.51 -3.63
C ILE A 318 -0.81 -21.01 -3.88
N ALA A 319 -1.91 -21.72 -3.63
CA ALA A 319 -1.96 -23.18 -3.74
C ALA A 319 -3.39 -23.71 -4.02
N ASP A 320 -4.16 -23.01 -4.85
CA ASP A 320 -5.52 -23.40 -5.26
C ASP A 320 -5.55 -24.33 -6.47
N GLY A 321 -4.45 -24.44 -7.22
CA GLY A 321 -4.29 -25.29 -8.40
C GLY A 321 -4.99 -24.76 -9.66
N ASN A 322 -5.53 -23.55 -9.63
CA ASN A 322 -6.23 -22.96 -10.75
C ASN A 322 -5.24 -22.40 -11.77
N THR A 323 -5.56 -22.57 -13.06
CA THR A 323 -4.80 -21.94 -14.14
C THR A 323 -5.17 -20.48 -14.26
N ILE A 324 -4.15 -19.63 -14.45
CA ILE A 324 -4.33 -18.20 -14.67
C ILE A 324 -4.08 -17.90 -16.15
N GLY A 325 -5.07 -17.29 -16.81
CA GLY A 325 -4.95 -16.85 -18.20
C GLY A 325 -4.08 -15.60 -18.35
N GLU A 326 -4.13 -14.97 -19.52
CA GLU A 326 -3.54 -13.64 -19.70
C GLU A 326 -4.40 -12.57 -18.99
N PHE A 327 -3.72 -11.63 -18.31
CA PHE A 327 -4.31 -10.52 -17.55
C PHE A 327 -3.38 -9.32 -17.51
#